data_AF-A0A3D8SDX9-F1
#
_entry.id   AF-A0A3D8SDX9-F1
#
_cell.length_a   1.000
_cell.length_b   1.000
_cell.length_c   1.000
_cell.angle_alpha   90.00
_cell.angle_beta   90.00
_cell.angle_gamma   90.00
#
_symmetry.space_group_name_H-M   'P 1'
#
loop_
_entity.id
_entity.type
_entity.pdbx_description
1 polymer ?
#
loop_
_entity_poly.entity_id
_entity_poly.type
_entity_poly.pdbx_seq_one_letter_code
_entity_poly.pdbx_strand_id
1 'polypeptide(L)'
;MVKNAPNSLRTSTSSLSLQSSEEARLRRTVAVLEAKLRVLETAPENQQTESTESLWEASLKAISAASAAANARSAPAQIGSLLEDRERAWLAQLDATITRDLELRSDGSKPPGSPFGMAGTAGLSRKVSDYEPLSYRRAEVAGEEAAKAWTAAPAPETYTQPFLDFLTENSTVFHAVDYFAEKLKKAGFVKLSERKSWTSQLKKGGKYFVERNGSSLIAFVVGSGYESGNGVAMIAGHVDALTARLKPVSNKPTKAGYIQLGVAPYAGALNPTWWDRDLGIGGRVLVKDAETGKITSKLVKLNYPIAKIPTLAPHFGLPIMGTNNAETQAVPIIGLDNADLSAEEEGEFKNQTLGGLGTFTSTQPPKLVRAIAGELSITDYSSIINWELELFDTQPAQLVGLEKDLLSGGRIDDKVCSWSAIEGLLASASGASVSGGGEDGIVKLVGVFDDEEIGSLLRQGARGNFLPSVVERISETFTPSGGSSANILSQTYANSFLISADVTHAVNPNFLGSYLEGHSPRLNVGLVVSCDSNGHMTTDSVSTALLQRVAEKSGEKLQLFMIRNDSRSGGTVGPMLSSAMGCRAIDAGIPQLSMHSVRATTGALDPGLGARIFKGFFDHFEEIDKEFE
;
A
#
# COMPACT_ATOMS: atom_id res chain seq x y z
N MET A 1 9.30 28.44 -34.44
CA MET A 1 10.61 29.13 -34.35
C MET A 1 10.95 29.22 -32.86
N VAL A 2 12.18 29.04 -32.39
CA VAL A 2 13.50 29.06 -33.06
C VAL A 2 14.13 27.64 -33.11
N LYS A 3 15.02 27.39 -34.08
CA LYS A 3 15.93 26.23 -34.12
C LYS A 3 17.34 26.68 -33.71
N ASN A 4 18.14 25.78 -33.13
CA ASN A 4 19.54 25.62 -33.54
C ASN A 4 20.14 24.29 -33.08
N ALA A 5 21.01 23.74 -33.92
CA ALA A 5 21.78 22.50 -33.83
C ALA A 5 22.79 22.51 -35.01
N PRO A 6 23.65 21.50 -35.22
CA PRO A 6 24.10 20.41 -34.34
C PRO A 6 25.64 20.47 -34.15
N ASN A 7 26.26 19.40 -33.66
CA ASN A 7 27.50 18.92 -34.27
C ASN A 7 27.66 17.40 -34.15
N SER A 8 28.46 16.77 -35.01
CA SER A 8 28.50 15.32 -35.19
C SER A 8 29.92 14.74 -35.24
N LEU A 9 30.07 13.49 -34.82
CA LEU A 9 31.20 12.63 -35.21
C LEU A 9 30.74 11.16 -35.28
N ARG A 10 30.96 10.52 -36.43
CA ARG A 10 30.80 9.08 -36.66
C ARG A 10 32.18 8.46 -36.82
N THR A 11 32.49 7.36 -36.11
CA THR A 11 33.36 6.25 -36.58
C THR A 11 33.49 5.15 -35.50
N SER A 12 32.97 3.93 -35.76
CA SER A 12 33.48 2.63 -35.20
C SER A 12 32.62 1.38 -35.50
N THR A 13 31.72 1.39 -36.49
CA THR A 13 30.87 0.22 -36.80
C THR A 13 31.58 -0.84 -37.66
N SER A 14 32.47 -1.62 -37.06
CA SER A 14 33.06 -2.82 -37.70
C SER A 14 33.52 -3.92 -36.73
N SER A 15 33.84 -3.63 -35.48
CA SER A 15 34.27 -4.63 -34.48
C SER A 15 33.10 -5.30 -33.72
N LEU A 16 31.98 -4.58 -33.54
CA LEU A 16 30.85 -5.01 -32.69
C LEU A 16 29.98 -6.13 -33.28
N SER A 17 30.00 -6.36 -34.60
CA SER A 17 29.13 -7.37 -35.25
C SER A 17 29.64 -8.80 -35.11
N LEU A 18 30.96 -9.01 -34.97
CA LEU A 18 31.55 -10.33 -34.76
C LEU A 18 31.39 -10.82 -33.32
N GLN A 19 31.56 -9.94 -32.33
CA GLN A 19 31.38 -10.30 -30.91
C GLN A 19 29.96 -10.78 -30.61
N SER A 20 28.94 -10.18 -31.25
CA SER A 20 27.54 -10.57 -31.02
C SER A 20 27.17 -11.97 -31.55
N SER A 21 27.90 -12.53 -32.53
CA SER A 21 27.55 -13.83 -33.10
C SER A 21 28.14 -15.01 -32.31
N GLU A 22 29.36 -14.89 -31.79
CA GLU A 22 29.95 -15.89 -30.89
C GLU A 22 29.22 -15.94 -29.54
N GLU A 23 28.87 -14.79 -28.95
CA GLU A 23 28.10 -14.76 -27.70
C GLU A 23 26.70 -15.39 -27.89
N ALA A 24 26.04 -15.11 -29.02
CA ALA A 24 24.77 -15.74 -29.37
C ALA A 24 24.90 -17.26 -29.66
N ARG A 25 26.04 -17.73 -30.18
CA ARG A 25 26.35 -19.17 -30.34
C ARG A 25 26.52 -19.83 -28.97
N LEU A 26 27.34 -19.26 -28.08
CA LEU A 26 27.57 -19.76 -26.72
C LEU A 26 26.27 -19.85 -25.90
N ARG A 27 25.45 -18.79 -25.89
CA ARG A 27 24.15 -18.78 -25.18
C ARG A 27 23.20 -19.88 -25.67
N ARG A 28 23.22 -20.23 -26.98
CA ARG A 28 22.44 -21.36 -27.52
C ARG A 28 23.01 -22.72 -27.07
N THR A 29 24.33 -22.89 -27.07
CA THR A 29 24.96 -24.13 -26.60
C THR A 29 24.63 -24.39 -25.13
N VAL A 30 24.69 -23.38 -24.26
CA VAL A 30 24.30 -23.50 -22.84
C VAL A 30 22.83 -23.92 -22.72
N ALA A 31 21.90 -23.24 -23.41
CA ALA A 31 20.47 -23.60 -23.37
C ALA A 31 20.19 -25.04 -23.86
N VAL A 32 20.94 -25.55 -24.84
CA VAL A 32 20.83 -26.95 -25.31
C VAL A 32 21.38 -27.95 -24.29
N LEU A 33 22.45 -27.59 -23.57
CA LEU A 33 22.99 -28.43 -22.48
C LEU A 33 22.04 -28.45 -21.27
N GLU A 34 21.50 -27.31 -20.85
CA GLU A 34 20.47 -27.22 -19.80
C GLU A 34 19.21 -28.02 -20.14
N ALA A 35 18.75 -27.97 -21.39
CA ALA A 35 17.60 -28.77 -21.84
C ALA A 35 17.90 -30.28 -21.78
N LYS A 36 19.14 -30.71 -22.07
CA LYS A 36 19.58 -32.11 -21.95
C LYS A 36 19.76 -32.54 -20.50
N LEU A 37 20.23 -31.66 -19.60
CA LEU A 37 20.25 -31.91 -18.15
C LEU A 37 18.85 -32.27 -17.66
N ARG A 38 17.84 -31.45 -17.96
CA ARG A 38 16.46 -31.67 -17.48
C ARG A 38 15.87 -33.02 -17.90
N VAL A 39 16.27 -33.55 -19.07
CA VAL A 39 15.88 -34.90 -19.50
C VAL A 39 16.50 -35.98 -18.62
N LEU A 40 17.76 -35.82 -18.18
CA LEU A 40 18.44 -36.71 -17.22
C LEU A 40 17.85 -36.58 -15.80
N GLU A 41 17.49 -35.38 -15.35
CA GLU A 41 16.82 -35.16 -14.06
C GLU A 41 15.46 -35.89 -13.97
N THR A 42 14.77 -36.05 -15.11
CA THR A 42 13.48 -36.74 -15.19
C THR A 42 13.57 -38.24 -15.50
N ALA A 43 14.77 -38.83 -15.57
CA ALA A 43 14.94 -40.26 -15.78
C ALA A 43 14.58 -41.06 -14.51
N PRO A 44 13.76 -42.13 -14.60
CA PRO A 44 13.42 -42.96 -13.45
C PRO A 44 14.65 -43.56 -12.76
N GLU A 45 14.63 -43.67 -11.42
CA GLU A 45 15.76 -44.14 -10.60
C GLU A 45 16.33 -45.50 -11.05
N ASN A 46 15.48 -46.39 -11.57
CA ASN A 46 15.87 -47.70 -12.08
C ASN A 46 16.51 -47.69 -13.49
N GLN A 47 16.88 -46.52 -14.01
CA GLN A 47 17.69 -46.35 -15.22
C GLN A 47 19.00 -45.58 -14.99
N GLN A 48 19.28 -45.14 -13.75
CA GLN A 48 20.55 -44.49 -13.43
C GLN A 48 21.67 -45.52 -13.24
N THR A 49 22.76 -45.32 -13.99
CA THR A 49 24.00 -46.10 -13.97
C THR A 49 25.21 -45.16 -13.80
N GLU A 50 26.39 -45.69 -13.48
CA GLU A 50 27.63 -44.88 -13.39
C GLU A 50 27.93 -44.08 -14.68
N SER A 51 27.48 -44.57 -15.85
CA SER A 51 27.64 -43.83 -17.10
C SER A 51 26.71 -42.60 -17.17
N THR A 52 25.48 -42.66 -16.64
CA THR A 52 24.61 -41.47 -16.56
C THR A 52 25.09 -40.46 -15.52
N GLU A 53 25.61 -40.88 -14.36
CA GLU A 53 26.18 -39.95 -13.37
C GLU A 53 27.45 -39.27 -13.88
N SER A 54 28.34 -40.01 -14.57
CA SER A 54 29.55 -39.41 -15.17
C SER A 54 29.23 -38.44 -16.32
N LEU A 55 28.17 -38.69 -17.10
CA LEU A 55 27.65 -37.76 -18.11
C LEU A 55 27.02 -36.50 -17.48
N TRP A 56 26.33 -36.66 -16.35
CA TRP A 56 25.79 -35.54 -15.56
C TRP A 56 26.90 -34.62 -15.03
N GLU A 57 27.88 -35.20 -14.32
CA GLU A 57 29.09 -34.54 -13.83
C GLU A 57 29.86 -33.81 -14.95
N ALA A 58 30.05 -34.46 -16.10
CA ALA A 58 30.72 -33.87 -17.25
C ALA A 58 29.95 -32.68 -17.84
N SER A 59 28.61 -32.77 -17.88
CA SER A 59 27.74 -31.72 -18.40
C SER A 59 27.70 -30.48 -17.50
N LEU A 60 27.64 -30.66 -16.17
CA LEU A 60 27.78 -29.56 -15.21
C LEU A 60 29.12 -28.85 -15.33
N LYS A 61 30.23 -29.61 -15.47
CA LYS A 61 31.56 -29.05 -15.68
C LYS A 61 31.68 -28.31 -17.02
N ALA A 62 31.01 -28.77 -18.07
CA ALA A 62 30.94 -28.07 -19.36
C ALA A 62 30.16 -26.76 -19.27
N ILE A 63 28.99 -26.73 -18.60
CA ILE A 63 28.19 -25.53 -18.38
C ILE A 63 28.98 -24.50 -17.54
N SER A 64 29.62 -24.95 -16.45
CA SER A 64 30.47 -24.08 -15.62
C SER A 64 31.63 -23.46 -16.41
N ALA A 65 32.29 -24.25 -17.28
CA ALA A 65 33.38 -23.76 -18.12
C ALA A 65 32.88 -22.76 -19.20
N ALA A 66 31.72 -23.01 -19.82
CA ALA A 66 31.12 -22.11 -20.80
C ALA A 66 30.71 -20.76 -20.17
N SER A 67 30.11 -20.78 -18.98
CA SER A 67 29.76 -19.58 -18.21
C SER A 67 30.99 -18.80 -17.73
N ALA A 68 32.08 -19.49 -17.36
CA ALA A 68 33.35 -18.83 -17.04
C ALA A 68 33.96 -18.15 -18.29
N ALA A 69 33.97 -18.84 -19.43
CA ALA A 69 34.48 -18.30 -20.70
C ALA A 69 33.67 -17.09 -21.20
N ALA A 70 32.34 -17.10 -21.07
CA ALA A 70 31.49 -15.98 -21.46
C ALA A 70 31.73 -14.70 -20.63
N ASN A 71 32.18 -14.83 -19.38
CA ASN A 71 32.51 -13.70 -18.51
C ASN A 71 33.95 -13.17 -18.70
N ALA A 72 34.87 -13.98 -19.24
CA ALA A 72 36.27 -13.63 -19.43
C ALA A 72 36.49 -12.84 -20.74
N ARG A 73 36.55 -11.50 -20.65
CA ARG A 73 36.71 -10.59 -21.81
C ARG A 73 38.12 -10.59 -22.45
N SER A 74 38.61 -11.73 -22.94
CA SER A 74 39.86 -11.81 -23.72
C SER A 74 39.99 -13.06 -24.61
N ALA A 75 40.35 -12.84 -25.90
CA ALA A 75 40.84 -13.83 -26.89
C ALA A 75 39.91 -15.01 -27.28
N PRO A 76 39.01 -14.83 -28.27
CA PRO A 76 38.10 -15.90 -28.75
C PRO A 76 38.79 -17.03 -29.55
N ALA A 77 39.69 -16.66 -30.47
CA ALA A 77 40.05 -17.49 -31.63
C ALA A 77 40.76 -18.83 -31.33
N GLN A 78 41.40 -18.98 -30.17
CA GLN A 78 42.06 -20.24 -29.76
C GLN A 78 41.20 -21.14 -28.87
N ILE A 79 40.09 -20.62 -28.32
CA ILE A 79 39.19 -21.39 -27.45
C ILE A 79 38.15 -22.14 -28.28
N GLY A 80 37.69 -21.54 -29.39
CA GLY A 80 36.71 -22.16 -30.29
C GLY A 80 37.14 -23.53 -30.85
N SER A 81 38.38 -23.66 -31.35
CA SER A 81 38.88 -24.94 -31.87
C SER A 81 38.99 -26.04 -30.80
N LEU A 82 39.48 -25.69 -29.61
CA LEU A 82 39.56 -26.61 -28.46
C LEU A 82 38.19 -27.09 -27.98
N LEU A 83 37.14 -26.29 -28.16
CA LEU A 83 35.75 -26.71 -27.88
C LEU A 83 35.19 -27.57 -29.01
N GLU A 84 35.40 -27.22 -30.28
CA GLU A 84 34.91 -28.01 -31.41
C GLU A 84 35.58 -29.39 -31.53
N ASP A 85 36.88 -29.52 -31.17
CA ASP A 85 37.54 -30.83 -31.10
C ASP A 85 37.03 -31.70 -29.94
N ARG A 86 36.65 -31.07 -28.82
CA ARG A 86 35.97 -31.77 -27.70
C ARG A 86 34.54 -32.17 -28.05
N GLU A 87 33.81 -31.32 -28.76
CA GLU A 87 32.46 -31.65 -29.27
C GLU A 87 32.52 -32.83 -30.26
N ARG A 88 33.46 -32.81 -31.21
CA ARG A 88 33.72 -33.94 -32.12
C ARG A 88 34.07 -35.24 -31.38
N ALA A 89 34.95 -35.18 -30.38
CA ALA A 89 35.33 -36.35 -29.58
C ALA A 89 34.16 -36.89 -28.74
N TRP A 90 33.34 -36.01 -28.16
CA TRP A 90 32.17 -36.40 -27.37
C TRP A 90 31.07 -37.03 -28.23
N LEU A 91 30.78 -36.47 -29.41
CA LEU A 91 29.84 -37.04 -30.36
C LEU A 91 30.27 -38.44 -30.83
N ALA A 92 31.56 -38.66 -31.10
CA ALA A 92 32.09 -39.98 -31.46
C ALA A 92 31.94 -41.02 -30.34
N GLN A 93 32.10 -40.62 -29.07
CA GLN A 93 31.85 -41.50 -27.92
C GLN A 93 30.35 -41.79 -27.73
N LEU A 94 29.48 -40.81 -27.98
CA LEU A 94 28.03 -40.98 -27.89
C LEU A 94 27.52 -41.98 -28.94
N ASP A 95 27.96 -41.85 -30.19
CA ASP A 95 27.54 -42.69 -31.31
C ASP A 95 28.00 -44.15 -31.15
N ALA A 96 29.24 -44.35 -30.67
CA ALA A 96 29.77 -45.67 -30.30
C ALA A 96 29.00 -46.32 -29.13
N THR A 97 28.53 -45.51 -28.17
CA THR A 97 27.74 -45.99 -27.04
C THR A 97 26.33 -46.41 -27.48
N ILE A 98 25.65 -45.58 -28.29
CA ILE A 98 24.31 -45.86 -28.81
C ILE A 98 24.32 -47.10 -29.72
N THR A 99 25.35 -47.26 -30.57
CA THR A 99 25.49 -48.43 -31.45
C THR A 99 25.57 -49.73 -30.64
N ARG A 100 26.43 -49.76 -29.62
CA ARG A 100 26.59 -50.92 -28.71
C ARG A 100 25.31 -51.25 -27.94
N ASP A 101 24.56 -50.23 -27.54
CA ASP A 101 23.31 -50.41 -26.79
C ASP A 101 22.14 -50.88 -27.68
N LEU A 102 22.23 -50.70 -29.01
CA LEU A 102 21.31 -51.27 -29.99
C LEU A 102 21.64 -52.73 -30.33
N GLU A 103 22.91 -53.09 -30.46
CA GLU A 103 23.34 -54.49 -30.66
C GLU A 103 22.90 -55.38 -29.49
N LEU A 104 23.09 -54.91 -28.25
CA LEU A 104 22.68 -55.63 -27.03
C LEU A 104 21.15 -55.82 -26.89
N ARG A 105 20.32 -55.12 -27.67
CA ARG A 105 18.86 -55.25 -27.68
C ARG A 105 18.34 -56.24 -28.74
N SER A 106 19.24 -56.90 -29.47
CA SER A 106 18.89 -57.89 -30.51
C SER A 106 18.85 -59.34 -30.02
N ASP A 107 19.42 -59.66 -28.85
CA ASP A 107 19.29 -60.96 -28.18
C ASP A 107 18.00 -61.00 -27.33
N GLY A 108 17.02 -61.80 -27.76
CA GLY A 108 15.70 -61.87 -27.13
C GLY A 108 15.58 -62.93 -26.03
N SER A 109 16.18 -62.72 -24.86
CA SER A 109 16.14 -63.67 -23.73
C SER A 109 15.60 -63.07 -22.40
N LYS A 110 14.94 -63.91 -21.59
CA LYS A 110 14.20 -63.59 -20.33
C LYS A 110 13.95 -64.88 -19.51
N PRO A 111 13.63 -64.83 -18.19
CA PRO A 111 13.82 -63.79 -17.18
C PRO A 111 14.91 -64.24 -16.15
N PRO A 112 14.71 -64.93 -14.98
CA PRO A 112 13.63 -64.98 -13.96
C PRO A 112 14.07 -64.69 -12.49
N GLY A 113 13.25 -63.94 -11.73
CA GLY A 113 12.99 -64.18 -10.30
C GLY A 113 13.91 -63.56 -9.21
N SER A 114 13.28 -63.01 -8.17
CA SER A 114 13.89 -62.66 -6.87
C SER A 114 13.66 -63.75 -5.82
N PRO A 115 14.58 -63.92 -4.85
CA PRO A 115 14.12 -63.94 -3.45
C PRO A 115 15.06 -63.17 -2.46
N PHE A 116 14.61 -63.08 -1.21
CA PHE A 116 15.28 -62.40 -0.08
C PHE A 116 16.67 -62.96 0.28
N GLY A 117 17.54 -62.09 0.82
CA GLY A 117 18.72 -62.48 1.60
C GLY A 117 19.40 -61.29 2.30
N MET A 118 19.48 -61.29 3.63
CA MET A 118 20.31 -60.35 4.40
C MET A 118 21.68 -60.97 4.68
N ALA A 119 22.77 -60.19 4.57
CA ALA A 119 23.79 -59.97 5.63
C ALA A 119 25.08 -59.30 5.11
N GLY A 120 25.38 -58.10 5.62
CA GLY A 120 26.71 -57.45 5.47
C GLY A 120 27.01 -56.84 4.09
N THR A 121 27.96 -55.91 3.97
CA THR A 121 28.91 -55.37 4.98
C THR A 121 29.00 -53.84 4.92
N ALA A 122 29.47 -53.23 6.01
CA ALA A 122 29.54 -51.77 6.16
C ALA A 122 30.56 -51.10 5.21
N GLY A 123 30.12 -50.05 4.54
CA GLY A 123 30.93 -49.12 3.75
C GLY A 123 30.08 -47.92 3.31
N LEU A 124 30.69 -46.74 3.15
CA LEU A 124 30.08 -45.55 2.53
C LEU A 124 28.87 -44.90 3.25
N SER A 125 28.84 -44.89 4.60
CA SER A 125 27.99 -43.99 5.40
C SER A 125 28.76 -42.86 6.09
N ARG A 126 29.82 -42.35 5.44
CA ARG A 126 30.63 -41.18 5.89
C ARG A 126 31.06 -40.31 4.71
N LYS A 127 30.23 -39.33 4.33
CA LYS A 127 30.60 -38.01 3.77
C LYS A 127 29.39 -37.11 3.42
N VAL A 128 28.33 -37.16 4.22
CA VAL A 128 27.17 -36.24 4.12
C VAL A 128 26.89 -35.67 5.51
N SER A 129 27.84 -34.87 6.00
CA SER A 129 27.82 -34.24 7.33
C SER A 129 28.40 -32.83 7.34
N ASP A 130 29.05 -32.39 6.24
CA ASP A 130 29.97 -31.26 6.25
C ASP A 130 29.36 -30.03 5.53
N TYR A 131 28.06 -29.83 5.71
CA TYR A 131 27.32 -28.62 5.35
C TYR A 131 26.35 -28.29 6.48
N GLU A 132 26.76 -27.43 7.41
CA GLU A 132 25.82 -26.79 8.33
C GLU A 132 24.99 -25.76 7.55
N PRO A 133 23.64 -25.84 7.56
CA PRO A 133 22.84 -24.66 7.27
C PRO A 133 23.05 -23.65 8.41
N LEU A 134 23.27 -22.38 8.06
CA LEU A 134 23.43 -21.29 9.03
C LEU A 134 22.15 -21.15 9.88
N SER A 135 22.16 -21.80 11.05
CA SER A 135 21.05 -21.75 11.98
C SER A 135 21.02 -20.39 12.67
N TYR A 136 20.04 -19.56 12.31
CA TYR A 136 19.67 -18.41 13.13
C TYR A 136 19.30 -18.93 14.52
N ARG A 137 20.14 -18.63 15.52
CA ARG A 137 19.86 -18.95 16.91
C ARG A 137 18.59 -18.21 17.31
N ARG A 138 17.50 -18.96 17.48
CA ARG A 138 16.29 -18.50 18.14
C ARG A 138 16.69 -18.05 19.54
N ALA A 139 16.60 -16.75 19.83
CA ALA A 139 16.91 -16.24 21.16
C ALA A 139 15.98 -16.90 22.18
N GLU A 140 16.55 -17.53 23.21
CA GLU A 140 15.74 -18.16 24.26
C GLU A 140 15.08 -17.10 25.14
N VAL A 141 13.87 -17.43 25.57
CA VAL A 141 12.85 -16.46 26.00
C VAL A 141 13.23 -15.74 27.30
N ALA A 142 13.61 -14.46 27.19
CA ALA A 142 13.48 -13.48 28.26
C ALA A 142 12.09 -12.79 28.28
N GLY A 143 11.23 -13.09 27.30
CA GLY A 143 9.98 -12.37 27.05
C GLY A 143 8.77 -12.77 27.91
N GLU A 144 8.82 -13.86 28.68
CA GLU A 144 7.64 -14.39 29.37
C GLU A 144 7.20 -13.59 30.62
N GLU A 145 8.07 -12.77 31.19
CA GLU A 145 7.69 -11.81 32.25
C GLU A 145 7.23 -10.48 31.64
N ALA A 146 7.93 -9.98 30.61
CA ALA A 146 7.55 -8.76 29.89
C ALA A 146 6.14 -8.88 29.26
N ALA A 147 5.85 -9.99 28.58
CA ALA A 147 4.55 -10.23 27.93
C ALA A 147 3.37 -10.33 28.91
N LYS A 148 3.61 -10.58 30.20
CA LYS A 148 2.57 -10.60 31.24
C LYS A 148 2.24 -9.20 31.79
N ALA A 149 3.08 -8.19 31.54
CA ALA A 149 2.92 -6.85 32.10
C ALA A 149 1.96 -5.93 31.30
N TRP A 150 1.78 -6.16 30.00
CA TRP A 150 1.04 -5.23 29.12
C TRP A 150 -0.46 -5.56 28.94
N THR A 151 -1.13 -6.04 29.99
CA THR A 151 -2.57 -6.36 30.00
C THR A 151 -3.49 -5.11 30.05
N ALA A 152 -3.05 -4.01 29.44
CA ALA A 152 -3.75 -2.72 29.35
C ALA A 152 -4.24 -2.36 27.94
N ALA A 153 -3.76 -3.06 26.89
CA ALA A 153 -4.25 -2.88 25.53
C ALA A 153 -5.44 -3.83 25.26
N PRO A 154 -6.56 -3.36 24.66
CA PRO A 154 -7.65 -4.22 24.22
C PRO A 154 -7.18 -5.30 23.23
N ALA A 155 -7.86 -6.45 23.23
CA ALA A 155 -7.56 -7.55 22.30
C ALA A 155 -7.91 -7.15 20.84
N PRO A 156 -7.17 -7.62 19.82
CA PRO A 156 -7.34 -7.16 18.43
C PRO A 156 -8.78 -7.24 17.90
N GLU A 157 -9.51 -8.28 18.31
CA GLU A 157 -10.90 -8.58 17.94
C GLU A 157 -11.87 -7.46 18.34
N THR A 158 -11.53 -6.68 19.38
CA THR A 158 -12.37 -5.58 19.89
C THR A 158 -12.40 -4.38 18.95
N TYR A 159 -11.42 -4.26 18.06
CA TYR A 159 -11.34 -3.19 17.07
C TYR A 159 -12.08 -3.54 15.75
N THR A 160 -12.35 -4.82 15.51
CA THR A 160 -12.91 -5.32 14.25
C THR A 160 -14.25 -4.67 13.89
N GLN A 161 -15.26 -4.75 14.78
CA GLN A 161 -16.58 -4.14 14.49
C GLN A 161 -16.52 -2.61 14.43
N PRO A 162 -15.88 -1.88 15.37
CA PRO A 162 -15.70 -0.43 15.26
C PRO A 162 -15.06 0.05 13.94
N PHE A 163 -14.18 -0.74 13.32
CA PHE A 163 -13.60 -0.42 12.02
C PHE A 163 -14.56 -0.71 10.84
N LEU A 164 -15.34 -1.79 10.91
CA LEU A 164 -16.41 -2.08 9.94
C LEU A 164 -17.46 -0.97 9.90
N ASP A 165 -17.88 -0.50 11.07
CA ASP A 165 -18.83 0.60 11.23
C ASP A 165 -18.24 1.88 10.62
N PHE A 166 -16.99 2.22 10.99
CA PHE A 166 -16.27 3.38 10.46
C PHE A 166 -16.19 3.40 8.92
N LEU A 167 -15.76 2.30 8.28
CA LEU A 167 -15.66 2.22 6.81
C LEU A 167 -17.02 2.30 6.09
N THR A 168 -18.09 1.87 6.76
CA THR A 168 -19.46 1.89 6.23
C THR A 168 -20.08 3.28 6.35
N GLU A 169 -19.92 3.92 7.50
CA GLU A 169 -20.51 5.23 7.79
C GLU A 169 -19.75 6.38 7.11
N ASN A 170 -18.41 6.33 7.10
CA ASN A 170 -17.55 7.47 6.79
C ASN A 170 -16.93 7.37 5.39
N SER A 171 -17.81 7.32 4.40
CA SER A 171 -17.46 6.98 3.02
C SER A 171 -16.46 7.97 2.40
N THR A 172 -16.64 9.28 2.58
CA THR A 172 -15.75 10.30 1.96
C THR A 172 -14.60 10.73 2.89
N VAL A 173 -13.62 11.49 2.37
CA VAL A 173 -12.54 12.09 3.17
C VAL A 173 -13.08 13.01 4.29
N PHE A 174 -14.08 13.83 3.96
CA PHE A 174 -14.67 14.80 4.90
C PHE A 174 -15.42 14.12 6.07
N HIS A 175 -16.11 13.00 5.81
CA HIS A 175 -16.79 12.26 6.88
C HIS A 175 -15.80 11.56 7.81
N ALA A 176 -14.70 11.02 7.29
CA ALA A 176 -13.67 10.37 8.10
C ALA A 176 -12.98 11.35 9.05
N VAL A 177 -12.68 12.57 8.59
CA VAL A 177 -12.14 13.63 9.47
C VAL A 177 -13.15 14.11 10.52
N ASP A 178 -14.43 14.23 10.18
CA ASP A 178 -15.46 14.60 11.16
C ASP A 178 -15.66 13.50 12.22
N TYR A 179 -15.66 12.22 11.83
CA TYR A 179 -15.62 11.08 12.75
C TYR A 179 -14.43 11.16 13.72
N PHE A 180 -13.21 11.38 13.21
CA PHE A 180 -12.03 11.52 14.07
C PHE A 180 -12.14 12.73 14.99
N ALA A 181 -12.58 13.88 14.47
CA ALA A 181 -12.79 15.09 15.27
C ALA A 181 -13.82 14.88 16.39
N GLU A 182 -14.95 14.22 16.13
CA GLU A 182 -15.96 13.88 17.13
C GLU A 182 -15.45 12.85 18.16
N LYS A 183 -14.68 11.84 17.72
CA LYS A 183 -14.09 10.85 18.63
C LYS A 183 -13.04 11.47 19.56
N LEU A 184 -12.20 12.35 19.03
CA LEU A 184 -11.22 13.13 19.78
C LEU A 184 -11.88 14.09 20.78
N LYS A 185 -12.95 14.81 20.39
CA LYS A 185 -13.76 15.64 21.31
C LYS A 185 -14.32 14.81 22.47
N LYS A 186 -14.88 13.62 22.18
CA LYS A 186 -15.42 12.68 23.19
C LYS A 186 -14.35 12.15 24.13
N ALA A 187 -13.10 12.02 23.67
CA ALA A 187 -11.92 11.69 24.47
C ALA A 187 -11.27 12.90 25.19
N GLY A 188 -11.90 14.08 25.15
CA GLY A 188 -11.46 15.29 25.85
C GLY A 188 -10.37 16.11 25.16
N PHE A 189 -10.09 15.87 23.87
CA PHE A 189 -9.13 16.67 23.11
C PHE A 189 -9.76 18.02 22.71
N VAL A 190 -8.99 19.11 22.83
CA VAL A 190 -9.44 20.47 22.51
C VAL A 190 -9.17 20.79 21.04
N LYS A 191 -10.23 21.20 20.30
CA LYS A 191 -10.11 21.66 18.91
C LYS A 191 -9.44 23.03 18.84
N LEU A 192 -8.22 23.06 18.31
CA LEU A 192 -7.48 24.27 17.96
C LEU A 192 -7.92 24.81 16.60
N SER A 193 -7.69 26.10 16.37
CA SER A 193 -7.89 26.74 15.06
C SER A 193 -6.55 27.22 14.53
N GLU A 194 -6.20 26.85 13.30
CA GLU A 194 -4.98 27.34 12.61
C GLU A 194 -4.90 28.87 12.62
N ARG A 195 -6.05 29.54 12.52
CA ARG A 195 -6.22 31.01 12.42
C ARG A 195 -6.09 31.78 13.74
N LYS A 196 -5.77 31.11 14.86
CA LYS A 196 -5.54 31.73 16.18
C LYS A 196 -4.15 31.35 16.68
N SER A 197 -3.52 32.20 17.50
CA SER A 197 -2.35 31.78 18.29
C SER A 197 -2.72 30.65 19.27
N TRP A 198 -1.78 29.75 19.54
CA TRP A 198 -1.95 28.64 20.47
C TRP A 198 -1.18 28.83 21.80
N THR A 199 -0.38 29.90 21.93
CA THR A 199 0.58 30.08 23.04
C THR A 199 -0.08 30.09 24.43
N SER A 200 -1.34 30.54 24.52
CA SER A 200 -2.14 30.54 25.76
C SER A 200 -3.11 29.36 25.89
N GLN A 201 -3.12 28.44 24.90
CA GLN A 201 -4.03 27.29 24.81
C GLN A 201 -3.31 25.97 25.09
N LEU A 202 -2.06 25.80 24.64
CA LEU A 202 -1.26 24.61 24.92
C LEU A 202 -0.78 24.59 26.38
N LYS A 203 -0.68 23.38 26.94
CA LYS A 203 -0.21 23.08 28.29
C LYS A 203 0.48 21.71 28.27
N LYS A 204 1.50 21.52 29.12
CA LYS A 204 2.03 20.18 29.43
C LYS A 204 0.89 19.29 29.96
N GLY A 205 0.85 18.02 29.56
CA GLY A 205 -0.27 17.09 29.83
C GLY A 205 -1.57 17.37 29.04
N GLY A 206 -1.59 18.35 28.14
CA GLY A 206 -2.79 18.72 27.38
C GLY A 206 -2.99 17.91 26.10
N LYS A 207 -4.26 17.71 25.71
CA LYS A 207 -4.69 16.94 24.54
C LYS A 207 -5.39 17.86 23.52
N TYR A 208 -4.95 17.85 22.27
CA TYR A 208 -5.34 18.84 21.26
C TYR A 208 -5.50 18.22 19.87
N PHE A 209 -6.32 18.82 19.03
CA PHE A 209 -6.30 18.52 17.60
C PHE A 209 -6.61 19.74 16.74
N VAL A 210 -6.20 19.70 15.47
CA VAL A 210 -6.41 20.77 14.49
C VAL A 210 -6.81 20.15 13.16
N GLU A 211 -7.76 20.78 12.48
CA GLU A 211 -8.20 20.40 11.13
C GLU A 211 -7.71 21.41 10.10
N ARG A 212 -7.31 20.92 8.92
CA ARG A 212 -7.05 21.71 7.72
C ARG A 212 -7.97 21.22 6.60
N ASN A 213 -8.57 22.15 5.86
CA ASN A 213 -9.66 21.89 4.88
C ASN A 213 -10.95 21.24 5.44
N GLY A 214 -10.91 20.55 6.58
CA GLY A 214 -11.92 19.57 6.96
C GLY A 214 -11.71 18.21 6.27
N SER A 215 -10.53 17.97 5.67
CA SER A 215 -10.13 16.70 5.05
C SER A 215 -8.77 16.18 5.52
N SER A 216 -7.97 17.01 6.21
CA SER A 216 -6.80 16.57 6.99
C SER A 216 -6.94 16.99 8.44
N LEU A 217 -6.39 16.19 9.35
CA LEU A 217 -6.44 16.42 10.79
C LEU A 217 -5.12 16.00 11.44
N ILE A 218 -4.63 16.78 12.41
CA ILE A 218 -3.52 16.40 13.28
C ILE A 218 -4.00 16.43 14.73
N ALA A 219 -3.85 15.31 15.43
CA ALA A 219 -4.15 15.14 16.85
C ALA A 219 -2.85 14.92 17.63
N PHE A 220 -2.72 15.52 18.81
CA PHE A 220 -1.53 15.37 19.64
C PHE A 220 -1.81 15.48 21.14
N VAL A 221 -0.96 14.84 21.92
CA VAL A 221 -0.85 14.97 23.37
C VAL A 221 0.54 15.52 23.68
N VAL A 222 0.59 16.61 24.45
CA VAL A 222 1.85 17.14 24.99
C VAL A 222 2.11 16.41 26.32
N GLY A 223 3.27 15.77 26.46
CA GLY A 223 3.66 15.10 27.69
C GLY A 223 3.68 16.04 28.90
N SER A 224 3.60 15.50 30.12
CA SER A 224 3.61 16.29 31.36
C SER A 224 4.99 16.89 31.64
N GLY A 225 6.06 16.21 31.24
CA GLY A 225 7.45 16.64 31.38
C GLY A 225 7.97 17.45 30.18
N TYR A 226 7.29 17.43 29.03
CA TYR A 226 7.77 17.99 27.75
C TYR A 226 8.48 19.35 27.86
N GLU A 227 9.69 19.46 27.30
CA GLU A 227 10.44 20.71 27.17
C GLU A 227 10.78 20.98 25.70
N SER A 228 10.88 22.26 25.31
CA SER A 228 11.19 22.61 23.92
C SER A 228 12.60 22.14 23.53
N GLY A 229 12.66 21.25 22.54
CA GLY A 229 13.87 20.49 22.17
C GLY A 229 13.68 18.98 22.33
N ASN A 230 12.74 18.54 23.19
CA ASN A 230 12.36 17.13 23.30
C ASN A 230 11.62 16.65 22.03
N GLY A 231 11.67 15.34 21.81
CA GLY A 231 11.14 14.68 20.62
C GLY A 231 9.62 14.67 20.46
N VAL A 232 9.21 14.37 19.22
CA VAL A 232 7.84 14.02 18.86
C VAL A 232 7.82 12.57 18.35
N ALA A 233 7.03 11.73 18.99
CA ALA A 233 6.60 10.45 18.41
C ALA A 233 5.47 10.75 17.43
N MET A 234 5.73 10.62 16.14
CA MET A 234 4.78 10.94 15.07
C MET A 234 4.32 9.68 14.34
N ILE A 235 3.02 9.59 14.06
CA ILE A 235 2.46 8.69 13.06
C ILE A 235 1.77 9.52 11.97
N ALA A 236 2.00 9.19 10.71
CA ALA A 236 1.41 9.86 9.55
C ALA A 236 0.81 8.86 8.57
N GLY A 237 -0.50 8.92 8.33
CA GLY A 237 -1.20 8.15 7.29
C GLY A 237 -2.10 9.07 6.46
N HIS A 238 -2.89 8.51 5.53
CA HIS A 238 -3.84 9.29 4.74
C HIS A 238 -5.28 8.77 4.77
N VAL A 239 -6.24 9.66 4.50
CA VAL A 239 -7.67 9.42 4.71
C VAL A 239 -8.53 9.77 3.48
N ASP A 240 -7.89 10.27 2.42
CA ASP A 240 -8.41 10.17 1.06
C ASP A 240 -8.21 8.75 0.49
N ALA A 241 -8.90 8.47 -0.62
CA ALA A 241 -8.83 7.19 -1.33
C ALA A 241 -9.36 7.38 -2.76
N LEU A 242 -9.01 6.47 -3.67
CA LEU A 242 -9.65 6.32 -4.99
C LEU A 242 -11.18 6.50 -4.93
N THR A 243 -11.68 7.52 -5.62
CA THR A 243 -13.10 7.90 -5.61
C THR A 243 -13.50 8.54 -6.95
N ALA A 244 -14.79 8.75 -7.23
CA ALA A 244 -15.24 9.45 -8.43
C ALA A 244 -15.87 10.81 -8.06
N ARG A 245 -15.06 11.88 -8.09
CA ARG A 245 -15.50 13.25 -7.74
C ARG A 245 -16.38 13.84 -8.84
N LEU A 246 -17.41 14.59 -8.46
CA LEU A 246 -18.31 15.27 -9.39
C LEU A 246 -17.59 16.43 -10.12
N LYS A 247 -17.91 16.64 -11.40
CA LYS A 247 -17.37 17.77 -12.17
C LYS A 247 -18.04 19.09 -11.77
N PRO A 248 -17.35 20.25 -11.88
CA PRO A 248 -17.95 21.57 -11.59
C PRO A 248 -19.23 21.85 -12.38
N VAL A 249 -19.37 21.27 -13.56
CA VAL A 249 -20.64 21.09 -14.28
C VAL A 249 -20.89 19.59 -14.36
N SER A 250 -21.70 19.03 -13.45
CA SER A 250 -22.03 17.59 -13.47
C SER A 250 -23.28 17.28 -14.31
N ASN A 251 -24.02 18.28 -14.77
CA ASN A 251 -25.17 18.06 -15.65
C ASN A 251 -24.70 17.53 -17.03
N LYS A 252 -25.32 16.46 -17.53
CA LYS A 252 -25.12 15.89 -18.87
C LYS A 252 -26.48 15.83 -19.57
N PRO A 253 -26.57 15.99 -20.91
CA PRO A 253 -27.83 15.78 -21.62
C PRO A 253 -28.36 14.35 -21.42
N THR A 254 -29.68 14.22 -21.24
CA THR A 254 -30.39 12.94 -21.31
C THR A 254 -30.11 12.24 -22.64
N LYS A 255 -29.89 10.92 -22.63
CA LYS A 255 -29.65 10.12 -23.84
C LYS A 255 -30.50 8.87 -23.82
N ALA A 256 -31.34 8.68 -24.84
CA ALA A 256 -32.16 7.47 -25.01
C ALA A 256 -32.90 7.04 -23.72
N GLY A 257 -33.52 8.00 -23.04
CA GLY A 257 -34.23 7.79 -21.77
C GLY A 257 -33.39 7.88 -20.49
N TYR A 258 -32.06 7.95 -20.57
CA TYR A 258 -31.17 7.89 -19.39
C TYR A 258 -30.59 9.26 -18.99
N ILE A 259 -30.68 9.57 -17.70
CA ILE A 259 -29.98 10.70 -17.07
C ILE A 259 -28.58 10.24 -16.68
N GLN A 260 -27.55 10.95 -17.14
CA GLN A 260 -26.15 10.68 -16.82
C GLN A 260 -25.55 11.73 -15.88
N LEU A 261 -24.52 11.37 -15.12
CA LEU A 261 -23.78 12.27 -14.24
C LEU A 261 -22.35 12.53 -14.75
N GLY A 262 -21.94 13.80 -14.78
CA GLY A 262 -20.57 14.20 -15.10
C GLY A 262 -19.63 14.03 -13.90
N VAL A 263 -18.90 12.93 -13.85
CA VAL A 263 -17.83 12.68 -12.86
C VAL A 263 -16.43 12.69 -13.48
N ALA A 264 -15.39 12.79 -12.66
CA ALA A 264 -14.00 12.54 -13.01
C ALA A 264 -13.41 11.50 -12.04
N PRO A 265 -12.48 10.63 -12.48
CA PRO A 265 -11.74 9.77 -11.57
C PRO A 265 -10.83 10.64 -10.70
N TYR A 266 -10.84 10.39 -9.39
CA TYR A 266 -9.79 10.82 -8.49
C TYR A 266 -8.76 9.69 -8.40
N ALA A 267 -7.48 10.04 -8.61
CA ALA A 267 -6.39 9.08 -8.75
C ALA A 267 -6.74 7.93 -9.74
N GLY A 268 -6.48 6.66 -9.36
CA GLY A 268 -6.71 5.47 -10.20
C GLY A 268 -8.16 4.96 -10.29
N ALA A 269 -9.16 5.78 -9.93
CA ALA A 269 -10.57 5.38 -9.90
C ALA A 269 -11.18 5.19 -11.31
N LEU A 270 -12.42 4.68 -11.36
CA LEU A 270 -13.08 4.23 -12.61
C LEU A 270 -12.30 3.12 -13.36
N ASN A 271 -11.49 2.37 -12.61
CA ASN A 271 -10.86 1.14 -13.05
C ASN A 271 -11.89 -0.02 -13.09
N PRO A 272 -11.55 -1.21 -13.66
CA PRO A 272 -12.48 -2.32 -13.83
C PRO A 272 -13.33 -2.74 -12.62
N THR A 273 -12.85 -2.50 -11.38
CA THR A 273 -13.57 -2.89 -10.16
C THR A 273 -14.84 -2.06 -9.89
N TRP A 274 -14.94 -0.87 -10.49
CA TRP A 274 -16.04 0.10 -10.34
C TRP A 274 -17.29 -0.22 -11.16
N TRP A 275 -17.19 -1.12 -12.15
CA TRP A 275 -18.30 -1.48 -13.02
C TRP A 275 -19.34 -2.35 -12.30
N ASP A 276 -20.60 -2.17 -12.68
CA ASP A 276 -21.79 -2.80 -12.07
C ASP A 276 -21.95 -2.63 -10.55
N ARG A 277 -21.18 -1.72 -9.93
CA ARG A 277 -21.34 -1.32 -8.51
C ARG A 277 -22.56 -0.45 -8.30
N ASP A 278 -23.17 -0.61 -7.12
CA ASP A 278 -24.18 0.31 -6.63
C ASP A 278 -23.48 1.46 -5.90
N LEU A 279 -23.60 2.67 -6.46
CA LEU A 279 -22.81 3.82 -6.05
C LEU A 279 -23.67 4.87 -5.34
N GLY A 280 -23.29 5.19 -4.11
CA GLY A 280 -23.89 6.26 -3.31
C GLY A 280 -23.28 7.61 -3.66
N ILE A 281 -23.75 8.68 -3.02
CA ILE A 281 -23.13 10.00 -3.12
C ILE A 281 -23.07 10.68 -1.76
N GLY A 282 -21.99 11.42 -1.54
CA GLY A 282 -21.82 12.26 -0.36
C GLY A 282 -20.60 13.15 -0.49
N GLY A 283 -20.34 13.96 0.53
CA GLY A 283 -19.23 14.90 0.59
C GLY A 283 -19.60 16.15 1.39
N ARG A 284 -19.14 17.32 0.92
CA ARG A 284 -19.47 18.61 1.54
C ARG A 284 -20.21 19.55 0.60
N VAL A 285 -21.08 20.38 1.17
CA VAL A 285 -21.83 21.42 0.47
C VAL A 285 -21.56 22.77 1.15
N LEU A 286 -21.20 23.78 0.34
CA LEU A 286 -20.97 25.14 0.81
C LEU A 286 -22.27 25.94 0.68
N VAL A 287 -22.88 26.24 1.84
CA VAL A 287 -24.17 26.91 1.94
C VAL A 287 -23.96 28.32 2.47
N LYS A 288 -24.45 29.33 1.74
CA LYS A 288 -24.52 30.71 2.21
C LYS A 288 -25.82 30.91 2.99
N ASP A 289 -25.67 31.19 4.28
CA ASP A 289 -26.76 31.60 5.14
C ASP A 289 -27.35 32.95 4.71
N ALA A 290 -28.68 33.03 4.59
CA ALA A 290 -29.36 34.20 4.04
C ALA A 290 -29.43 35.38 5.02
N GLU A 291 -29.56 35.11 6.33
CA GLU A 291 -29.72 36.14 7.36
C GLU A 291 -28.39 36.79 7.74
N THR A 292 -27.34 35.98 7.94
CA THR A 292 -26.02 36.44 8.37
C THR A 292 -25.03 36.63 7.22
N GLY A 293 -25.38 36.18 6.01
CA GLY A 293 -24.53 36.23 4.82
C GLY A 293 -23.30 35.30 4.85
N LYS A 294 -23.11 34.51 5.93
CA LYS A 294 -21.94 33.65 6.14
C LYS A 294 -22.00 32.40 5.28
N ILE A 295 -20.86 31.98 4.74
CA ILE A 295 -20.74 30.67 4.08
C ILE A 295 -20.31 29.63 5.12
N THR A 296 -21.01 28.51 5.15
CA THR A 296 -20.77 27.35 6.04
C THR A 296 -20.61 26.08 5.21
N SER A 297 -19.88 25.10 5.74
CA SER A 297 -19.79 23.76 5.16
C SER A 297 -20.73 22.83 5.90
N LYS A 298 -21.64 22.16 5.17
CA LYS A 298 -22.43 21.03 5.69
C LYS A 298 -21.91 19.73 5.07
N LEU A 299 -21.86 18.64 5.84
CA LEU A 299 -21.68 17.30 5.29
C LEU A 299 -23.02 16.76 4.79
N VAL A 300 -22.99 15.96 3.72
CA VAL A 300 -24.16 15.29 3.16
C VAL A 300 -23.79 13.89 2.70
N LYS A 301 -24.68 12.91 2.91
CA LYS A 301 -24.56 11.56 2.37
C LYS A 301 -25.96 11.02 2.13
N LEU A 302 -26.28 10.65 0.89
CA LEU A 302 -27.58 10.02 0.59
C LEU A 302 -27.51 8.54 0.97
N ASN A 303 -28.46 8.09 1.79
CA ASN A 303 -28.43 6.76 2.40
C ASN A 303 -28.98 5.63 1.49
N TYR A 304 -28.83 5.81 0.17
CA TYR A 304 -29.22 4.86 -0.87
C TYR A 304 -28.31 5.04 -2.10
N PRO A 305 -28.08 4.00 -2.92
CA PRO A 305 -27.33 4.13 -4.16
C PRO A 305 -28.11 5.00 -5.16
N ILE A 306 -27.42 5.97 -5.76
CA ILE A 306 -27.99 6.92 -6.74
C ILE A 306 -27.39 6.76 -8.13
N ALA A 307 -26.30 6.02 -8.26
CA ALA A 307 -25.52 5.88 -9.48
C ALA A 307 -25.15 4.43 -9.76
N LYS A 308 -25.04 4.08 -11.04
CA LYS A 308 -24.45 2.81 -11.50
C LYS A 308 -23.66 3.02 -12.79
N ILE A 309 -22.56 2.30 -12.96
CA ILE A 309 -21.77 2.26 -14.20
C ILE A 309 -22.01 0.88 -14.84
N PRO A 310 -23.02 0.72 -15.70
CA PRO A 310 -23.44 -0.59 -16.19
C PRO A 310 -22.47 -1.14 -17.25
N THR A 311 -22.14 -2.43 -17.18
CA THR A 311 -21.39 -3.09 -18.26
C THR A 311 -22.21 -3.24 -19.54
N LEU A 312 -21.51 -3.33 -20.67
CA LEU A 312 -22.07 -3.81 -21.93
C LEU A 312 -22.22 -5.33 -21.86
N ALA A 313 -23.38 -5.86 -22.24
CA ALA A 313 -23.59 -7.30 -22.26
C ALA A 313 -22.63 -8.01 -23.25
N PRO A 314 -22.02 -9.15 -22.89
CA PRO A 314 -21.03 -9.84 -23.75
C PRO A 314 -21.63 -10.32 -25.09
N HIS A 315 -22.95 -10.45 -25.18
CA HIS A 315 -23.69 -10.79 -26.39
C HIS A 315 -23.46 -9.82 -27.57
N PHE A 316 -22.99 -8.59 -27.33
CA PHE A 316 -22.64 -7.63 -28.38
C PHE A 316 -21.31 -7.95 -29.10
N GLY A 317 -20.57 -9.00 -28.69
CA GLY A 317 -19.30 -9.39 -29.30
C GLY A 317 -18.13 -8.45 -28.97
N LEU A 318 -18.33 -7.51 -28.05
CA LEU A 318 -17.35 -6.56 -27.55
C LEU A 318 -17.00 -6.89 -26.09
N PRO A 319 -15.82 -6.46 -25.57
CA PRO A 319 -15.52 -6.57 -24.15
C PRO A 319 -16.57 -5.85 -23.29
N ILE A 320 -16.88 -6.39 -22.11
CA ILE A 320 -17.98 -5.88 -21.27
C ILE A 320 -17.78 -4.46 -20.73
N MET A 321 -16.54 -3.95 -20.73
CA MET A 321 -16.19 -2.57 -20.38
C MET A 321 -15.88 -1.71 -21.62
N GLY A 322 -16.09 -2.22 -22.83
CA GLY A 322 -15.65 -1.60 -24.08
C GLY A 322 -14.13 -1.46 -24.14
N THR A 323 -13.63 -0.21 -24.10
CA THR A 323 -12.21 0.13 -23.99
C THR A 323 -11.86 0.77 -22.63
N ASN A 324 -12.77 0.66 -21.64
CA ASN A 324 -12.74 1.32 -20.34
C ASN A 324 -12.48 2.85 -20.42
N ASN A 325 -13.09 3.54 -21.38
CA ASN A 325 -12.91 4.99 -21.49
C ASN A 325 -13.66 5.73 -20.38
N ALA A 326 -12.93 6.40 -19.49
CA ALA A 326 -13.47 7.09 -18.32
C ALA A 326 -14.43 8.27 -18.63
N GLU A 327 -14.38 8.89 -19.81
CA GLU A 327 -15.26 10.02 -20.17
C GLU A 327 -16.49 9.60 -20.99
N THR A 328 -16.40 8.50 -21.75
CA THR A 328 -17.44 8.10 -22.72
C THR A 328 -18.12 6.78 -22.43
N GLN A 329 -17.50 5.90 -21.64
CA GLN A 329 -18.01 4.55 -21.34
C GLN A 329 -18.28 4.37 -19.84
N ALA A 330 -17.35 4.75 -18.95
CA ALA A 330 -17.54 4.64 -17.50
C ALA A 330 -18.37 5.81 -16.90
N VAL A 331 -19.42 6.26 -17.60
CA VAL A 331 -20.23 7.42 -17.21
C VAL A 331 -21.44 6.96 -16.38
N PRO A 332 -21.57 7.37 -15.10
CA PRO A 332 -22.66 6.89 -14.26
C PRO A 332 -24.04 7.32 -14.77
N ILE A 333 -24.99 6.39 -14.71
CA ILE A 333 -26.42 6.63 -14.89
C ILE A 333 -27.05 6.88 -13.52
N ILE A 334 -27.90 7.90 -13.41
CA ILE A 334 -28.53 8.35 -12.15
C ILE A 334 -30.07 8.42 -12.19
N GLY A 335 -30.70 7.90 -13.24
CA GLY A 335 -32.15 7.83 -13.36
C GLY A 335 -32.64 7.82 -14.80
N LEU A 336 -33.97 7.90 -14.95
CA LEU A 336 -34.66 7.91 -16.23
C LEU A 336 -35.43 9.21 -16.47
N ASP A 337 -35.61 9.53 -17.74
CA ASP A 337 -36.30 10.70 -18.28
C ASP A 337 -36.70 10.41 -19.74
N ASN A 338 -37.95 9.96 -19.95
CA ASN A 338 -38.51 9.54 -21.25
C ASN A 338 -39.49 10.58 -21.82
N ALA A 339 -39.37 11.86 -21.43
CA ALA A 339 -40.28 12.93 -21.84
C ALA A 339 -40.34 13.13 -23.37
N ASP A 340 -39.30 12.71 -24.09
CA ASP A 340 -39.21 12.70 -25.56
C ASP A 340 -40.16 11.70 -26.25
N LEU A 341 -40.73 10.76 -25.50
CA LEU A 341 -41.68 9.75 -26.00
C LEU A 341 -43.16 10.12 -25.75
N SER A 342 -43.44 11.20 -25.02
CA SER A 342 -44.79 11.62 -24.61
C SER A 342 -45.14 13.01 -25.13
N ALA A 343 -46.28 13.13 -25.84
CA ALA A 343 -46.76 14.42 -26.37
C ALA A 343 -47.47 15.31 -25.32
N GLU A 344 -47.69 14.80 -24.11
CA GLU A 344 -48.38 15.49 -23.01
C GLU A 344 -47.44 15.63 -21.81
N GLU A 345 -47.18 16.87 -21.36
CA GLU A 345 -46.49 17.15 -20.10
C GLU A 345 -47.18 18.26 -19.31
N GLU A 346 -48.16 17.88 -18.48
CA GLU A 346 -48.54 18.63 -17.28
C GLU A 346 -48.04 17.87 -16.04
N GLY A 347 -47.00 18.41 -15.38
CA GLY A 347 -46.39 17.80 -14.21
C GLY A 347 -45.29 18.65 -13.56
N GLU A 348 -45.11 18.51 -12.25
CA GLU A 348 -44.23 19.35 -11.41
C GLU A 348 -42.71 19.14 -11.63
N PHE A 349 -42.33 18.25 -12.55
CA PHE A 349 -40.97 17.72 -12.72
C PHE A 349 -40.34 18.00 -14.09
N LYS A 350 -40.82 19.01 -14.83
CA LYS A 350 -40.07 19.56 -15.97
C LYS A 350 -38.64 19.90 -15.55
N ASN A 351 -37.68 19.72 -16.47
CA ASN A 351 -36.24 20.00 -16.25
C ASN A 351 -35.96 21.51 -16.09
N GLN A 352 -36.42 22.07 -14.97
CA GLN A 352 -36.27 23.48 -14.60
C GLN A 352 -34.89 23.74 -14.00
N THR A 353 -34.31 24.88 -14.39
CA THR A 353 -33.06 25.39 -13.81
C THR A 353 -33.27 25.80 -12.35
N LEU A 354 -32.82 24.97 -11.41
CA LEU A 354 -32.90 25.27 -9.98
C LEU A 354 -31.88 26.34 -9.58
N GLY A 355 -32.21 27.13 -8.56
CA GLY A 355 -31.44 28.30 -8.10
C GLY A 355 -31.55 29.53 -9.03
N GLY A 356 -31.93 29.35 -10.29
CA GLY A 356 -31.97 30.40 -11.30
C GLY A 356 -30.69 30.46 -12.16
N LEU A 357 -30.77 31.11 -13.31
CA LEU A 357 -29.69 31.16 -14.29
C LEU A 357 -28.41 31.78 -13.70
N GLY A 358 -27.27 31.13 -13.93
CA GLY A 358 -25.95 31.60 -13.49
C GLY A 358 -25.59 31.22 -12.04
N THR A 359 -26.48 30.58 -11.29
CA THR A 359 -26.16 29.99 -9.98
C THR A 359 -25.41 28.66 -10.13
N PHE A 360 -24.71 28.21 -9.08
CA PHE A 360 -24.06 26.90 -9.08
C PHE A 360 -25.05 25.75 -9.30
N THR A 361 -26.23 25.79 -8.69
CA THR A 361 -27.26 24.75 -8.85
C THR A 361 -27.82 24.66 -10.27
N SER A 362 -27.66 25.71 -11.10
CA SER A 362 -27.98 25.66 -12.54
C SER A 362 -27.05 24.76 -13.37
N THR A 363 -25.86 24.39 -12.86
CA THR A 363 -24.87 23.55 -13.58
C THR A 363 -24.92 22.08 -13.20
N GLN A 364 -25.86 21.69 -12.32
CA GLN A 364 -26.00 20.35 -11.76
C GLN A 364 -27.33 19.70 -12.19
N PRO A 365 -27.47 18.35 -12.15
CA PRO A 365 -28.73 17.69 -12.47
C PRO A 365 -29.86 18.13 -11.50
N PRO A 366 -31.01 18.62 -11.97
CA PRO A 366 -32.07 19.14 -11.09
C PRO A 366 -32.57 18.14 -10.04
N LYS A 367 -32.71 16.86 -10.42
CA LYS A 367 -33.11 15.77 -9.50
C LYS A 367 -32.08 15.57 -8.36
N LEU A 368 -30.78 15.69 -8.65
CA LEU A 368 -29.72 15.61 -7.63
C LEU A 368 -29.72 16.82 -6.70
N VAL A 369 -29.89 18.02 -7.24
CA VAL A 369 -30.00 19.26 -6.44
C VAL A 369 -31.16 19.16 -5.45
N ARG A 370 -32.33 18.67 -5.87
CA ARG A 370 -33.47 18.46 -4.94
C ARG A 370 -33.15 17.44 -3.84
N ALA A 371 -32.47 16.33 -4.16
CA ALA A 371 -32.11 15.31 -3.16
C ALA A 371 -31.11 15.85 -2.13
N ILE A 372 -30.01 16.48 -2.58
CA ILE A 372 -28.98 17.06 -1.70
C ILE A 372 -29.54 18.22 -0.86
N ALA A 373 -30.40 19.06 -1.43
CA ALA A 373 -31.06 20.13 -0.70
C ALA A 373 -32.05 19.59 0.34
N GLY A 374 -32.82 18.54 0.00
CA GLY A 374 -33.76 17.89 0.91
C GLY A 374 -33.08 17.31 2.15
N GLU A 375 -32.01 16.51 1.96
CA GLU A 375 -31.20 15.94 3.05
C GLU A 375 -30.65 17.03 3.98
N LEU A 376 -30.27 18.19 3.42
CA LEU A 376 -29.71 19.33 4.17
C LEU A 376 -30.76 20.33 4.70
N SER A 377 -32.05 20.05 4.50
CA SER A 377 -33.19 20.95 4.79
C SER A 377 -33.04 22.36 4.20
N ILE A 378 -32.57 22.44 2.95
CA ILE A 378 -32.38 23.69 2.19
C ILE A 378 -33.58 23.89 1.25
N THR A 379 -34.28 25.00 1.39
CA THR A 379 -35.42 25.38 0.54
C THR A 379 -35.04 26.33 -0.60
N ASP A 380 -34.08 27.24 -0.37
CA ASP A 380 -33.51 28.11 -1.40
C ASP A 380 -32.30 27.44 -2.06
N TYR A 381 -32.48 26.91 -3.27
CA TYR A 381 -31.41 26.31 -4.06
C TYR A 381 -30.29 27.28 -4.47
N SER A 382 -30.50 28.60 -4.42
CA SER A 382 -29.46 29.60 -4.72
C SER A 382 -28.49 29.82 -3.55
N SER A 383 -28.86 29.40 -2.34
CA SER A 383 -27.98 29.38 -1.17
C SER A 383 -26.83 28.35 -1.27
N ILE A 384 -26.96 27.34 -2.14
CA ILE A 384 -25.91 26.35 -2.41
C ILE A 384 -24.90 26.98 -3.38
N ILE A 385 -23.76 27.42 -2.84
CA ILE A 385 -22.73 28.16 -3.58
C ILE A 385 -21.78 27.21 -4.33
N ASN A 386 -21.48 26.05 -3.75
CA ASN A 386 -20.66 25.00 -4.37
C ASN A 386 -20.82 23.67 -3.61
N TRP A 387 -20.31 22.58 -4.17
CA TRP A 387 -20.11 21.32 -3.44
C TRP A 387 -18.83 20.60 -3.86
N GLU A 388 -18.33 19.73 -2.99
CA GLU A 388 -17.37 18.68 -3.33
C GLU A 388 -18.02 17.35 -2.93
N LEU A 389 -18.64 16.71 -3.92
CA LEU A 389 -19.30 15.41 -3.78
C LEU A 389 -18.56 14.35 -4.58
N GLU A 390 -18.67 13.11 -4.14
CA GLU A 390 -18.00 11.95 -4.72
C GLU A 390 -18.91 10.70 -4.67
N LEU A 391 -18.71 9.79 -5.62
CA LEU A 391 -19.39 8.50 -5.66
C LEU A 391 -18.54 7.39 -5.06
N PHE A 392 -19.19 6.49 -4.30
CA PHE A 392 -18.53 5.39 -3.59
C PHE A 392 -19.41 4.12 -3.57
N ASP A 393 -18.80 2.93 -3.49
CA ASP A 393 -19.51 1.65 -3.27
C ASP A 393 -20.32 1.70 -1.96
N THR A 394 -21.63 1.47 -2.06
CA THR A 394 -22.56 1.42 -0.91
C THR A 394 -22.54 0.09 -0.16
N GLN A 395 -21.95 -0.96 -0.71
CA GLN A 395 -21.92 -2.28 -0.07
C GLN A 395 -21.17 -2.17 1.29
N PRO A 396 -21.84 -2.39 2.45
CA PRO A 396 -21.23 -2.21 3.77
C PRO A 396 -19.93 -3.00 3.93
N ALA A 397 -19.01 -2.52 4.76
CA ALA A 397 -17.87 -3.33 5.16
C ALA A 397 -18.37 -4.55 5.97
N GLN A 398 -17.77 -5.72 5.75
CA GLN A 398 -18.19 -6.95 6.42
C GLN A 398 -17.03 -7.93 6.59
N LEU A 399 -17.19 -8.88 7.52
CA LEU A 399 -16.30 -10.04 7.59
C LEU A 399 -16.64 -11.06 6.51
N VAL A 400 -15.62 -11.69 5.96
CA VAL A 400 -15.68 -12.73 4.91
C VAL A 400 -14.70 -13.86 5.24
N GLY A 401 -14.76 -14.96 4.49
CA GLY A 401 -14.09 -16.22 4.87
C GLY A 401 -15.00 -17.12 5.71
N LEU A 402 -14.67 -18.41 5.80
CA LEU A 402 -15.49 -19.40 6.51
C LEU A 402 -15.51 -19.14 8.02
N GLU A 403 -14.34 -18.80 8.58
CA GLU A 403 -14.13 -18.49 10.00
C GLU A 403 -14.22 -16.98 10.29
N LYS A 404 -14.68 -16.18 9.31
CA LYS A 404 -14.73 -14.69 9.38
C LYS A 404 -13.37 -14.05 9.64
N ASP A 405 -12.31 -14.70 9.17
CA ASP A 405 -10.91 -14.34 9.32
C ASP A 405 -10.47 -13.14 8.47
N LEU A 406 -11.27 -12.74 7.49
CA LEU A 406 -11.00 -11.62 6.58
C LEU A 406 -12.01 -10.50 6.77
N LEU A 407 -11.57 -9.26 6.54
CA LEU A 407 -12.39 -8.05 6.52
C LEU A 407 -12.37 -7.44 5.12
N SER A 408 -13.55 -7.26 4.50
CA SER A 408 -13.67 -6.67 3.17
C SER A 408 -14.57 -5.44 3.17
N GLY A 409 -14.08 -4.35 2.58
CA GLY A 409 -14.75 -3.06 2.47
C GLY A 409 -14.13 -2.20 1.37
N GLY A 410 -14.81 -1.12 1.00
CA GLY A 410 -14.22 -0.10 0.12
C GLY A 410 -13.39 0.91 0.92
N ARG A 411 -12.34 1.45 0.30
CA ARG A 411 -11.50 2.53 0.87
C ARG A 411 -10.77 2.07 2.16
N ILE A 412 -10.12 0.90 2.09
CA ILE A 412 -9.22 0.42 3.16
C ILE A 412 -7.91 1.25 3.11
N ASP A 413 -7.40 1.49 1.90
CA ASP A 413 -6.50 2.60 1.55
C ASP A 413 -7.00 3.96 2.08
N ASP A 414 -6.17 4.75 2.77
CA ASP A 414 -5.36 4.31 3.93
C ASP A 414 -6.16 4.50 5.25
N LYS A 415 -7.49 4.55 5.13
CA LYS A 415 -8.40 4.66 6.26
C LYS A 415 -8.16 3.58 7.32
N VAL A 416 -7.55 2.43 7.00
CA VAL A 416 -7.16 1.41 7.99
C VAL A 416 -5.96 1.81 8.87
N CYS A 417 -4.85 2.31 8.32
CA CYS A 417 -3.71 2.72 9.16
C CYS A 417 -4.03 4.03 9.87
N SER A 418 -4.61 5.00 9.16
CA SER A 418 -5.07 6.26 9.73
C SER A 418 -6.06 6.09 10.90
N TRP A 419 -7.03 5.16 10.79
CA TRP A 419 -7.93 4.84 11.91
C TRP A 419 -7.19 4.17 13.06
N SER A 420 -6.39 3.15 12.76
CA SER A 420 -5.62 2.41 13.76
C SER A 420 -4.64 3.31 14.54
N ALA A 421 -4.03 4.30 13.88
CA ALA A 421 -3.15 5.29 14.50
C ALA A 421 -3.89 6.19 15.49
N ILE A 422 -5.09 6.66 15.12
CA ILE A 422 -5.97 7.43 16.01
C ILE A 422 -6.42 6.57 17.21
N GLU A 423 -6.78 5.29 17.01
CA GLU A 423 -7.08 4.38 18.12
C GLU A 423 -5.87 4.16 19.04
N GLY A 424 -4.66 3.99 18.48
CA GLY A 424 -3.43 3.85 19.24
C GLY A 424 -3.10 5.08 20.08
N LEU A 425 -3.27 6.28 19.52
CA LEU A 425 -3.13 7.55 20.25
C LEU A 425 -4.19 7.69 21.36
N LEU A 426 -5.45 7.35 21.07
CA LEU A 426 -6.54 7.37 22.06
C LEU A 426 -6.28 6.38 23.21
N ALA A 427 -5.74 5.20 22.92
CA ALA A 427 -5.41 4.19 23.92
C ALA A 427 -4.20 4.59 24.77
N SER A 428 -3.13 5.14 24.18
CA SER A 428 -1.99 5.71 24.92
C SER A 428 -2.46 6.87 25.80
N ALA A 429 -3.24 7.81 25.25
CA ALA A 429 -3.77 8.96 25.96
C ALA A 429 -4.82 8.63 27.04
N SER A 430 -5.38 7.42 27.05
CA SER A 430 -6.33 6.94 28.07
C SER A 430 -5.65 6.10 29.15
N GLY A 431 -4.46 5.58 28.90
CA GLY A 431 -3.61 4.96 29.92
C GLY A 431 -3.16 6.01 30.93
N ALA A 432 -3.71 5.96 32.14
CA ALA A 432 -3.25 6.80 33.24
C ALA A 432 -1.84 6.35 33.68
N SER A 433 -0.81 7.05 33.20
CA SER A 433 0.61 6.86 33.52
C SER A 433 1.11 5.42 33.30
N VAL A 434 1.66 5.16 32.10
CA VAL A 434 2.35 3.88 31.83
C VAL A 434 3.41 3.65 32.89
N SER A 435 3.37 2.46 33.50
CA SER A 435 4.02 2.04 34.74
C SER A 435 5.55 2.23 34.75
N GLY A 436 6.00 3.46 35.02
CA GLY A 436 7.43 3.81 35.03
C GLY A 436 7.83 5.00 35.92
N GLY A 437 6.88 5.64 36.61
CA GLY A 437 7.15 6.68 37.64
C GLY A 437 7.66 8.04 37.15
N GLY A 438 8.07 8.16 35.88
CA GLY A 438 8.48 9.41 35.25
C GLY A 438 7.30 10.24 34.68
N GLU A 439 7.57 11.51 34.40
CA GLU A 439 6.70 12.36 33.58
C GLU A 439 6.95 12.10 32.09
N ASP A 440 5.89 12.06 31.28
CA ASP A 440 5.98 11.87 29.83
C ASP A 440 6.71 13.07 29.19
N GLY A 441 7.89 12.84 28.60
CA GLY A 441 8.80 13.88 28.14
C GLY A 441 8.60 14.30 26.68
N ILE A 442 7.76 13.62 25.92
CA ILE A 442 7.61 13.80 24.46
C ILE A 442 6.26 14.43 24.06
N VAL A 443 6.10 14.71 22.77
CA VAL A 443 4.78 14.91 22.17
C VAL A 443 4.39 13.64 21.41
N LYS A 444 3.18 13.14 21.65
CA LYS A 444 2.58 12.00 20.93
C LYS A 444 1.62 12.54 19.89
N LEU A 445 1.83 12.24 18.61
CA LEU A 445 1.14 12.90 17.49
C LEU A 445 0.69 11.90 16.42
N VAL A 446 -0.53 12.08 15.92
CA VAL A 446 -1.04 11.45 14.68
C VAL A 446 -1.44 12.54 13.70
N GLY A 447 -0.95 12.46 12.47
CA GLY A 447 -1.44 13.20 11.32
C GLY A 447 -2.16 12.29 10.33
N VAL A 448 -3.37 12.69 9.92
CA VAL A 448 -4.08 12.08 8.79
C VAL A 448 -4.22 13.13 7.68
N PHE A 449 -3.76 12.79 6.48
CA PHE A 449 -3.67 13.70 5.33
C PHE A 449 -4.71 13.39 4.24
N ASP A 450 -4.89 14.35 3.34
CA ASP A 450 -5.69 14.29 2.11
C ASP A 450 -4.73 14.43 0.93
N ASP A 451 -5.22 14.16 -0.29
CA ASP A 451 -4.44 14.30 -1.52
C ASP A 451 -3.17 13.41 -1.65
N GLU A 452 -2.98 12.34 -0.87
CA GLU A 452 -1.81 11.42 -1.05
C GLU A 452 -1.83 10.84 -2.45
N GLU A 453 -2.96 10.25 -2.84
CA GLU A 453 -3.17 9.50 -4.08
C GLU A 453 -2.98 10.32 -5.37
N ILE A 454 -2.73 11.63 -5.24
CA ILE A 454 -2.37 12.57 -6.31
C ILE A 454 -1.01 13.26 -6.10
N GLY A 455 -0.14 12.69 -5.25
CA GLY A 455 1.24 13.11 -4.98
C GLY A 455 1.44 13.98 -3.74
N SER A 456 0.42 14.15 -2.89
CA SER A 456 0.41 14.91 -1.63
C SER A 456 0.82 16.40 -1.72
N LEU A 457 0.90 16.97 -2.94
CA LEU A 457 1.38 18.33 -3.23
C LEU A 457 0.26 19.40 -3.23
N LEU A 458 -0.59 19.36 -2.21
CA LEU A 458 -1.61 20.38 -1.95
C LEU A 458 -1.54 20.84 -0.49
N ARG A 459 -2.20 21.96 -0.14
CA ARG A 459 -2.06 22.61 1.18
C ARG A 459 -2.43 21.71 2.36
N GLN A 460 -3.23 20.67 2.14
CA GLN A 460 -3.70 19.73 3.14
C GLN A 460 -3.02 18.34 3.06
N GLY A 461 -2.28 18.05 1.98
CA GLY A 461 -1.44 16.85 1.87
C GLY A 461 -0.10 16.99 2.57
N ALA A 462 0.65 15.89 2.59
CA ALA A 462 1.89 15.72 3.37
C ALA A 462 3.07 16.57 2.85
N ARG A 463 3.07 17.02 1.57
CA ARG A 463 4.04 18.02 1.08
C ARG A 463 3.62 19.46 1.40
N GLY A 464 2.43 19.65 1.96
CA GLY A 464 2.02 20.92 2.56
C GLY A 464 2.70 21.14 3.91
N ASN A 465 2.80 22.39 4.36
CA ASN A 465 3.46 22.73 5.63
C ASN A 465 2.69 22.28 6.89
N PHE A 466 1.68 21.42 6.80
CA PHE A 466 0.73 21.20 7.89
C PHE A 466 1.41 20.61 9.14
N LEU A 467 2.05 19.45 9.03
CA LEU A 467 2.77 18.83 10.14
C LEU A 467 3.97 19.66 10.64
N PRO A 468 4.89 20.15 9.78
CA PRO A 468 5.96 21.03 10.23
C PRO A 468 5.45 22.26 11.01
N SER A 469 4.34 22.88 10.56
CA SER A 469 3.75 24.02 11.26
C SER A 469 3.07 23.65 12.59
N VAL A 470 2.63 22.41 12.79
CA VAL A 470 2.15 21.95 14.10
C VAL A 470 3.32 21.78 15.05
N VAL A 471 4.38 21.08 14.65
CA VAL A 471 5.57 20.84 15.49
C VAL A 471 6.27 22.15 15.86
N GLU A 472 6.47 23.06 14.90
CA GLU A 472 7.04 24.39 15.15
C GLU A 472 6.24 25.16 16.21
N ARG A 473 4.90 25.21 16.07
CA ARG A 473 4.04 25.96 16.99
C ARG A 473 3.94 25.36 18.39
N ILE A 474 4.13 24.04 18.52
CA ILE A 474 4.25 23.39 19.83
C ILE A 474 5.60 23.77 20.47
N SER A 475 6.70 23.61 19.73
CA SER A 475 8.07 23.88 20.21
C SER A 475 8.29 25.36 20.57
N GLU A 476 7.74 26.30 19.79
CA GLU A 476 7.71 27.73 20.11
C GLU A 476 6.95 28.02 21.43
N THR A 477 5.82 27.34 21.67
CA THR A 477 4.93 27.70 22.79
C THR A 477 5.55 27.42 24.17
N PHE A 478 6.44 26.42 24.28
CA PHE A 478 7.10 26.06 25.55
C PHE A 478 8.52 26.65 25.69
N THR A 479 8.99 27.44 24.71
CA THR A 479 10.33 28.05 24.74
C THR A 479 10.40 29.14 25.84
N PRO A 480 11.38 29.13 26.77
CA PRO A 480 11.36 29.99 27.98
C PRO A 480 11.32 31.52 27.74
N SER A 481 11.83 32.01 26.61
CA SER A 481 11.74 33.43 26.21
C SER A 481 10.45 33.79 25.47
N GLY A 482 9.67 32.78 25.05
CA GLY A 482 8.76 32.86 23.92
C GLY A 482 9.49 32.98 22.57
N GLY A 483 8.79 32.59 21.50
CA GLY A 483 9.20 32.77 20.10
C GLY A 483 9.91 31.58 19.46
N SER A 484 9.75 31.44 18.14
CA SER A 484 10.41 30.41 17.33
C SER A 484 11.95 30.50 17.42
N SER A 485 12.59 29.34 17.55
CA SER A 485 14.04 29.18 17.61
C SER A 485 14.47 28.01 16.73
N ALA A 486 15.19 28.30 15.66
CA ALA A 486 15.60 27.29 14.67
C ALA A 486 16.46 26.16 15.28
N ASN A 487 17.31 26.48 16.26
CA ASN A 487 18.13 25.48 16.96
C ASN A 487 17.25 24.50 17.76
N ILE A 488 16.28 25.03 18.51
CA ILE A 488 15.33 24.25 19.30
C ILE A 488 14.42 23.40 18.40
N LEU A 489 14.01 23.92 17.24
CA LEU A 489 13.25 23.16 16.24
C LEU A 489 14.09 22.03 15.61
N SER A 490 15.36 22.29 15.25
CA SER A 490 16.27 21.24 14.77
C SER A 490 16.55 20.16 15.81
N GLN A 491 16.70 20.52 17.09
CA GLN A 491 16.80 19.56 18.19
C GLN A 491 15.51 18.74 18.33
N THR A 492 14.35 19.40 18.30
CA THR A 492 13.03 18.74 18.33
C THR A 492 12.95 17.67 17.23
N TYR A 493 13.33 17.99 15.99
CA TYR A 493 13.30 17.04 14.87
C TYR A 493 14.36 15.93 14.94
N ALA A 494 15.58 16.19 15.41
CA ALA A 494 16.61 15.17 15.60
C ALA A 494 16.20 14.11 16.65
N ASN A 495 15.56 14.58 17.72
CA ASN A 495 14.98 13.77 18.79
C ASN A 495 13.61 13.17 18.43
N SER A 496 13.11 13.38 17.21
CA SER A 496 11.80 12.87 16.75
C SER A 496 11.92 11.62 15.88
N PHE A 497 10.85 10.83 15.88
CA PHE A 497 10.71 9.68 15.00
C PHE A 497 9.33 9.65 14.35
N LEU A 498 9.28 9.27 13.07
CA LEU A 498 8.07 9.22 12.25
C LEU A 498 7.77 7.79 11.77
N ILE A 499 6.63 7.24 12.16
CA ILE A 499 6.02 6.13 11.43
C ILE A 499 5.15 6.72 10.32
N SER A 500 5.60 6.57 9.09
CA SER A 500 4.73 6.65 7.91
C SER A 500 3.90 5.37 7.88
N ALA A 501 2.64 5.51 8.28
CA ALA A 501 1.71 4.41 8.47
C ALA A 501 0.78 4.34 7.25
N ASP A 502 1.20 3.54 6.28
CA ASP A 502 0.57 3.42 4.96
C ASP A 502 0.43 1.94 4.60
N VAL A 503 -0.68 1.58 3.95
CA VAL A 503 -1.07 0.19 3.67
C VAL A 503 -0.05 -0.56 2.82
N THR A 504 0.10 -1.86 3.09
CA THR A 504 1.10 -2.71 2.42
C THR A 504 0.45 -3.87 1.67
N HIS A 505 1.20 -4.50 0.76
CA HIS A 505 0.66 -5.56 -0.09
C HIS A 505 0.73 -6.93 0.60
N ALA A 506 -0.40 -7.42 1.12
CA ALA A 506 -0.54 -8.82 1.56
C ALA A 506 -0.24 -9.78 0.40
N VAL A 507 0.32 -10.96 0.69
CA VAL A 507 0.63 -11.97 -0.34
C VAL A 507 -0.64 -12.52 -1.00
N ASN A 508 -0.80 -12.24 -2.30
CA ASN A 508 -1.90 -12.78 -3.10
C ASN A 508 -1.52 -14.16 -3.65
N PRO A 509 -2.15 -15.26 -3.20
CA PRO A 509 -1.75 -16.62 -3.58
C PRO A 509 -1.95 -16.93 -5.07
N ASN A 510 -2.76 -16.15 -5.79
CA ASN A 510 -2.96 -16.31 -7.22
C ASN A 510 -1.84 -15.67 -8.06
N PHE A 511 -0.95 -14.88 -7.44
CA PHE A 511 0.10 -14.10 -8.11
C PHE A 511 1.46 -14.20 -7.40
N LEU A 512 1.78 -15.35 -6.78
CA LEU A 512 3.01 -15.54 -5.99
C LEU A 512 4.30 -15.10 -6.70
N GLY A 513 4.39 -15.27 -8.02
CA GLY A 513 5.56 -14.83 -8.82
C GLY A 513 5.82 -13.31 -8.81
N SER A 514 4.83 -12.50 -8.44
CA SER A 514 4.95 -11.04 -8.30
C SER A 514 5.52 -10.59 -6.95
N TYR A 515 5.63 -11.50 -5.96
CA TYR A 515 6.13 -11.18 -4.62
C TYR A 515 7.59 -11.60 -4.47
N LEU A 516 8.28 -10.99 -3.49
CA LEU A 516 9.63 -11.35 -3.10
C LEU A 516 9.62 -12.35 -1.95
N GLU A 517 10.37 -13.44 -2.10
CA GLU A 517 10.52 -14.46 -1.07
C GLU A 517 11.11 -13.88 0.22
N GLY A 518 10.62 -14.34 1.38
CA GLY A 518 10.93 -13.75 2.69
C GLY A 518 10.25 -12.41 3.00
N HIS A 519 9.79 -11.66 1.97
CA HIS A 519 9.25 -10.31 2.07
C HIS A 519 7.78 -10.25 1.61
N SER A 520 7.03 -11.28 2.00
CA SER A 520 5.65 -11.57 1.56
C SER A 520 4.72 -11.63 2.78
N PRO A 521 4.16 -10.49 3.23
CA PRO A 521 3.42 -10.42 4.49
C PRO A 521 2.06 -11.10 4.42
N ARG A 522 1.56 -11.54 5.58
CA ARG A 522 0.31 -12.26 5.77
C ARG A 522 -0.68 -11.45 6.60
N LEU A 523 -1.96 -11.73 6.42
CA LEU A 523 -3.06 -11.17 7.20
C LEU A 523 -3.14 -11.81 8.60
N ASN A 524 -3.69 -11.08 9.57
CA ASN A 524 -3.84 -11.46 10.99
C ASN A 524 -2.52 -11.84 11.71
N VAL A 525 -1.40 -11.20 11.34
CA VAL A 525 -0.07 -11.51 11.92
C VAL A 525 0.54 -10.33 12.66
N GLY A 526 0.44 -9.12 12.12
CA GLY A 526 1.09 -7.91 12.66
C GLY A 526 1.48 -6.92 11.57
N LEU A 527 1.92 -5.73 12.00
CA LEU A 527 2.30 -4.62 11.13
C LEU A 527 3.46 -4.99 10.19
N VAL A 528 3.44 -4.46 8.98
CA VAL A 528 4.45 -4.74 7.95
C VAL A 528 5.34 -3.53 7.79
N VAL A 529 6.66 -3.72 7.93
CA VAL A 529 7.65 -2.73 7.54
C VAL A 529 7.88 -2.80 6.04
N SER A 530 7.77 -1.66 5.37
CA SER A 530 8.01 -1.50 3.94
C SER A 530 9.45 -1.04 3.68
N CYS A 531 10.20 -1.84 2.94
CA CYS A 531 11.58 -1.56 2.54
C CYS A 531 11.65 -1.31 1.02
N ASP A 532 12.40 -0.29 0.60
CA ASP A 532 12.78 -0.06 -0.80
C ASP A 532 14.17 0.58 -0.88
N SER A 533 15.00 0.12 -1.81
CA SER A 533 16.39 0.57 -1.97
C SER A 533 16.56 1.83 -2.83
N ASN A 534 15.47 2.42 -3.33
CA ASN A 534 15.46 3.53 -4.28
C ASN A 534 14.78 4.80 -3.71
N GLY A 535 14.39 4.79 -2.42
CA GLY A 535 13.78 5.94 -1.74
C GLY A 535 12.28 6.10 -2.00
N HIS A 536 11.58 5.07 -2.48
CA HIS A 536 10.10 5.05 -2.47
C HIS A 536 9.55 4.95 -1.03
N MET A 537 10.35 4.36 -0.13
CA MET A 537 10.16 4.27 1.31
C MET A 537 11.33 4.98 2.02
N THR A 538 11.12 5.49 3.22
CA THR A 538 12.15 6.16 4.05
C THR A 538 12.86 5.22 5.04
N THR A 539 12.42 3.95 5.12
CA THR A 539 12.92 2.92 6.04
C THR A 539 14.42 2.61 5.89
N ASP A 540 15.15 2.65 7.01
CA ASP A 540 16.57 2.26 7.09
C ASP A 540 16.87 1.28 8.25
N SER A 541 18.14 0.95 8.46
CA SER A 541 18.59 -0.01 9.48
C SER A 541 18.43 0.49 10.93
N VAL A 542 18.44 1.81 11.17
CA VAL A 542 18.20 2.38 12.50
C VAL A 542 16.71 2.33 12.82
N SER A 543 15.90 2.69 11.84
CA SER A 543 14.44 2.81 11.96
C SER A 543 13.77 1.44 12.09
N THR A 544 14.27 0.43 11.35
CA THR A 544 13.87 -0.97 11.53
C THR A 544 14.24 -1.54 12.89
N ALA A 545 15.45 -1.25 13.40
CA ALA A 545 15.85 -1.64 14.75
C ALA A 545 14.94 -1.00 15.81
N LEU A 546 14.66 0.31 15.71
CA LEU A 546 13.81 1.02 16.67
C LEU A 546 12.39 0.45 16.71
N LEU A 547 11.74 0.22 15.56
CA LEU A 547 10.39 -0.35 15.55
C LEU A 547 10.36 -1.82 15.99
N GLN A 548 11.43 -2.58 15.74
CA GLN A 548 11.58 -3.94 16.27
C GLN A 548 11.64 -3.94 17.82
N ARG A 549 12.37 -2.99 18.42
CA ARG A 549 12.39 -2.80 19.89
C ARG A 549 11.03 -2.38 20.45
N VAL A 550 10.26 -1.56 19.72
CA VAL A 550 8.86 -1.25 20.05
C VAL A 550 8.00 -2.52 20.06
N ALA A 551 8.09 -3.33 19.00
CA ALA A 551 7.32 -4.57 18.89
C ALA A 551 7.66 -5.56 20.02
N GLU A 552 8.94 -5.71 20.37
CA GLU A 552 9.40 -6.55 21.47
C GLU A 552 8.83 -6.13 22.83
N LYS A 553 8.92 -4.83 23.18
CA LYS A 553 8.34 -4.28 24.42
C LYS A 553 6.81 -4.39 24.46
N SER A 554 6.17 -4.36 23.30
CA SER A 554 4.71 -4.46 23.13
C SER A 554 4.21 -5.91 23.04
N GLY A 555 5.09 -6.91 22.90
CA GLY A 555 4.71 -8.30 22.60
C GLY A 555 4.06 -8.49 21.22
N GLU A 556 4.26 -7.55 20.30
CA GLU A 556 3.73 -7.55 18.94
C GLU A 556 4.66 -8.26 17.96
N LYS A 557 4.21 -8.40 16.71
CA LYS A 557 5.02 -8.94 15.61
C LYS A 557 5.13 -7.93 14.48
N LEU A 558 6.32 -7.84 13.92
CA LEU A 558 6.56 -7.20 12.63
C LEU A 558 6.65 -8.26 11.52
N GLN A 559 6.34 -7.81 10.32
CA GLN A 559 6.58 -8.50 9.06
C GLN A 559 7.38 -7.59 8.13
N LEU A 560 7.90 -8.14 7.03
CA LEU A 560 8.62 -7.38 6.01
C LEU A 560 7.88 -7.42 4.67
N PHE A 561 7.81 -6.27 4.00
CA PHE A 561 7.48 -6.17 2.58
C PHE A 561 8.61 -5.45 1.83
N MET A 562 8.96 -5.97 0.67
CA MET A 562 9.86 -5.34 -0.29
C MET A 562 9.50 -5.84 -1.69
N ILE A 563 9.54 -4.96 -2.68
CA ILE A 563 9.32 -5.33 -4.07
C ILE A 563 10.44 -6.24 -4.59
N ARG A 564 10.14 -7.04 -5.63
CA ARG A 564 11.18 -7.70 -6.42
C ARG A 564 11.99 -6.68 -7.21
N ASN A 565 13.26 -6.98 -7.47
CA ASN A 565 14.18 -6.14 -8.25
C ASN A 565 13.73 -5.88 -9.71
N ASP A 566 12.78 -6.66 -10.24
CA ASP A 566 12.20 -6.55 -11.58
C ASP A 566 10.79 -5.91 -11.59
N SER A 567 10.35 -5.38 -10.45
CA SER A 567 9.02 -4.80 -10.24
C SER A 567 9.07 -3.29 -9.94
N ARG A 568 7.90 -2.66 -9.82
CA ARG A 568 7.74 -1.24 -9.49
C ARG A 568 7.13 -1.07 -8.10
N SER A 569 7.65 -0.13 -7.31
CA SER A 569 7.07 0.26 -6.02
C SER A 569 5.99 1.34 -6.17
N GLY A 570 5.18 1.51 -5.12
CA GLY A 570 4.36 2.70 -4.90
C GLY A 570 5.22 3.87 -4.42
N GLY A 571 4.61 4.74 -3.62
CA GLY A 571 5.26 5.74 -2.78
C GLY A 571 4.31 6.06 -1.62
N THR A 572 4.78 6.77 -0.61
CA THR A 572 4.04 7.08 0.61
C THR A 572 4.32 8.52 1.07
N VAL A 573 3.63 8.97 2.12
CA VAL A 573 3.95 10.22 2.82
C VAL A 573 5.34 10.23 3.48
N GLY A 574 5.96 9.06 3.69
CA GLY A 574 7.17 8.87 4.49
C GLY A 574 8.38 9.68 4.02
N PRO A 575 8.92 9.42 2.82
CA PRO A 575 9.99 10.24 2.24
C PRO A 575 9.64 11.73 2.14
N MET A 576 8.36 12.08 2.00
CA MET A 576 7.90 13.46 1.88
C MET A 576 8.03 14.23 3.19
N LEU A 577 7.58 13.63 4.30
CA LEU A 577 7.63 14.22 5.64
C LEU A 577 9.03 14.12 6.27
N SER A 578 9.70 12.98 6.07
CA SER A 578 11.10 12.75 6.44
C SER A 578 12.02 13.84 5.86
N SER A 579 11.97 14.07 4.55
CA SER A 579 12.79 15.12 3.91
C SER A 579 12.37 16.56 4.24
N ALA A 580 11.11 16.80 4.61
CA ALA A 580 10.63 18.13 5.00
C ALA A 580 11.03 18.55 6.43
N MET A 581 11.32 17.59 7.32
CA MET A 581 11.61 17.85 8.74
C MET A 581 13.01 17.37 9.17
N GLY A 582 13.64 16.45 8.45
CA GLY A 582 14.93 15.85 8.81
C GLY A 582 14.85 14.85 9.98
N CYS A 583 13.67 14.29 10.24
CA CYS A 583 13.45 13.30 11.30
C CYS A 583 13.88 11.89 10.85
N ARG A 584 14.25 11.02 11.79
CA ARG A 584 14.33 9.57 11.55
C ARG A 584 12.92 9.04 11.27
N ALA A 585 12.80 8.08 10.34
CA ALA A 585 11.48 7.65 9.88
C ALA A 585 11.45 6.22 9.31
N ILE A 586 10.30 5.57 9.42
CA ILE A 586 10.01 4.25 8.85
C ILE A 586 8.69 4.27 8.08
N ASP A 587 8.60 3.52 6.99
CA ASP A 587 7.32 3.14 6.39
C ASP A 587 6.89 1.80 6.98
N ALA A 588 5.77 1.77 7.72
CA ALA A 588 5.23 0.54 8.27
C ALA A 588 3.70 0.62 8.48
N GLY A 589 2.95 -0.30 7.86
CA GLY A 589 1.49 -0.28 7.87
C GLY A 589 0.83 -1.65 7.68
N ILE A 590 -0.48 -1.62 7.46
CA ILE A 590 -1.36 -2.80 7.55
C ILE A 590 -1.43 -3.55 6.21
N PRO A 591 -1.29 -4.89 6.18
CA PRO A 591 -1.33 -5.65 4.94
C PRO A 591 -2.75 -5.75 4.39
N GLN A 592 -2.92 -5.46 3.09
CA GLN A 592 -4.17 -5.66 2.36
C GLN A 592 -3.97 -6.36 1.00
N LEU A 593 -5.00 -7.09 0.59
CA LEU A 593 -5.23 -7.60 -0.76
C LEU A 593 -6.09 -6.60 -1.55
N SER A 594 -5.83 -6.48 -2.84
CA SER A 594 -6.60 -5.64 -3.76
C SER A 594 -6.63 -4.15 -3.40
N MET A 595 -5.48 -3.62 -2.96
CA MET A 595 -5.15 -2.19 -2.95
C MET A 595 -5.64 -1.48 -4.23
N HIS A 596 -6.17 -0.26 -4.10
CA HIS A 596 -6.76 0.55 -5.19
C HIS A 596 -7.98 -0.10 -5.92
N SER A 597 -8.53 -1.20 -5.41
CA SER A 597 -9.87 -1.67 -5.78
C SER A 597 -10.95 -0.80 -5.14
N VAL A 598 -12.11 -0.65 -5.78
CA VAL A 598 -13.29 -0.06 -5.13
C VAL A 598 -13.70 -0.84 -3.86
N ARG A 599 -13.30 -2.11 -3.77
CA ARG A 599 -13.44 -2.98 -2.60
C ARG A 599 -12.19 -3.84 -2.40
N ALA A 600 -11.49 -3.62 -1.29
CA ALA A 600 -10.26 -4.32 -0.89
C ALA A 600 -10.55 -5.36 0.22
N THR A 601 -9.52 -6.05 0.71
CA THR A 601 -9.63 -7.02 1.82
C THR A 601 -8.37 -7.03 2.69
N THR A 602 -8.50 -7.02 4.01
CA THR A 602 -7.42 -7.22 5.00
C THR A 602 -7.83 -8.32 5.99
N GLY A 603 -7.04 -8.64 7.01
CA GLY A 603 -7.44 -9.57 8.07
C GLY A 603 -8.43 -8.94 9.05
N ALA A 604 -9.28 -9.75 9.67
CA ALA A 604 -10.23 -9.29 10.67
C ALA A 604 -9.57 -8.68 11.92
N LEU A 605 -8.35 -9.11 12.25
CA LEU A 605 -7.58 -8.67 13.42
C LEU A 605 -6.59 -7.54 13.11
N ASP A 606 -6.21 -7.35 11.85
CA ASP A 606 -5.13 -6.43 11.46
C ASP A 606 -5.34 -4.95 11.88
N PRO A 607 -6.56 -4.37 11.87
CA PRO A 607 -6.81 -3.05 12.45
C PRO A 607 -6.50 -2.97 13.95
N GLY A 608 -6.80 -4.04 14.70
CA GLY A 608 -6.51 -4.11 16.12
C GLY A 608 -5.03 -4.35 16.43
N LEU A 609 -4.34 -5.14 15.59
CA LEU A 609 -2.89 -5.33 15.67
C LEU A 609 -2.15 -4.03 15.36
N GLY A 610 -2.60 -3.27 14.36
CA GLY A 610 -2.11 -1.92 14.06
C GLY A 610 -2.32 -0.95 15.23
N ALA A 611 -3.54 -0.87 15.77
CA ALA A 611 -3.84 0.01 16.91
C ALA A 611 -2.98 -0.31 18.15
N ARG A 612 -2.71 -1.60 18.40
CA ARG A 612 -1.83 -2.04 19.48
C ARG A 612 -0.38 -1.60 19.27
N ILE A 613 0.26 -1.91 18.13
CA ILE A 613 1.67 -1.52 17.94
C ILE A 613 1.85 0.01 17.87
N PHE A 614 0.87 0.75 17.33
CA PHE A 614 0.88 2.22 17.33
C PHE A 614 0.75 2.81 18.75
N LYS A 615 -0.07 2.21 19.62
CA LYS A 615 -0.06 2.51 21.06
C LYS A 615 1.31 2.22 21.68
N GLY A 616 1.90 1.06 21.35
CA GLY A 616 3.23 0.65 21.83
C GLY A 616 4.34 1.62 21.43
N PHE A 617 4.31 2.14 20.20
CA PHE A 617 5.24 3.18 19.74
C PHE A 617 5.14 4.44 20.61
N PHE A 618 3.92 4.97 20.82
CA PHE A 618 3.75 6.13 21.71
C PHE A 618 4.21 5.83 23.15
N ASP A 619 3.88 4.66 23.70
CA ASP A 619 4.18 4.33 25.09
C ASP A 619 5.67 4.02 25.37
N HIS A 620 6.45 3.64 24.35
CA HIS A 620 7.82 3.17 24.54
C HIS A 620 8.90 3.98 23.78
N PHE A 621 8.55 4.85 22.83
CA PHE A 621 9.54 5.60 22.02
C PHE A 621 10.59 6.33 22.88
N GLU A 622 10.19 7.10 23.89
CA GLU A 622 11.14 7.89 24.70
C GLU A 622 12.11 7.02 25.54
N GLU A 623 11.76 5.77 25.82
CA GLU A 623 12.66 4.83 26.49
C GLU A 623 13.62 4.21 25.47
N ILE A 624 13.09 3.76 24.33
CA ILE A 624 13.84 3.08 23.26
C ILE A 624 14.82 4.03 22.57
N ASP A 625 14.49 5.30 22.38
CA ASP A 625 15.38 6.25 21.71
C ASP A 625 16.69 6.47 22.47
N LYS A 626 16.65 6.27 23.80
CA LYS A 626 17.81 6.32 24.70
C LYS A 626 18.65 5.02 24.69
N GLU A 627 18.25 4.02 23.90
CA GLU A 627 19.06 2.83 23.59
C GLU A 627 20.02 3.06 22.40
N PHE A 628 19.98 4.24 21.74
CA PHE A 628 20.80 4.60 20.57
C PHE A 628 21.79 5.73 20.91
N GLU A 629 22.97 5.72 20.26
CA GLU A 629 24.07 6.71 20.36
C GLU A 629 24.39 7.34 18.98
#